data_AF-A0A536I1F8-F1
#
_entry.id   AF-A0A536I1F8-F1
#
_cell.length_a   1.000
_cell.length_b   1.000
_cell.length_c   1.000
_cell.angle_alpha   90.00
_cell.angle_beta   90.00
_cell.angle_gamma   90.00
#
_symmetry.space_group_name_H-M   'P 1'
#
loop_
_entity.id
_entity.type
_entity.pdbx_description
1 polymer ?
#
loop_
_entity_poly.entity_id
_entity_poly.type
_entity_poly.pdbx_seq_one_letter_code
_entity_poly.pdbx_strand_id
1 'polypeptide(L)'
;MGCGQQPGRMRPRAPAAARRDVRRSHWRRLQQSLQLQEKPSRPAHVASLVPGRVLTGNDPDSRILQLSGGVGLAQICRCQQVPVSRPDRPPQALHLGEQQGQLPQPESKGLGEGQDRDARRRAGGGRAMALIDALDPLGDVTVDRIGKLVAGRLEQAELEGRHLPHYSPMALHPPSGEQHRISLGGQVAVVTEVGAGLRCYKSGEWEILDGYREDEMCSAARGAALLPWPNRLEDGRYEFRGHTYQTALTEPERHNAIHGLTRWMNWRAVQRDEDRVQMGLHLHPQPGYPFSLDLLIDYRLTADGLTVETRARNRGTGPLPFGAGHHPYLRVGTELIDEAFLRVPALLRLEVDERLNPTGRARRVEGTPYDFLKAQPVGGVKLDTAYAGLIPDTEGITRIELGAPNGSLRLGLWMGPAYSHVMIFTGDTVSPASRRRRGLGIEPMTCAPNALRTGNGLRVLEPDETFTASWGITI
;
A
#
# COMPACT_ATOMS: atom_id res chain seq x y z
N MET A 1 -53.53 27.09 43.89
CA MET A 1 -54.22 28.40 44.00
C MET A 1 -53.33 29.44 43.36
N GLY A 2 -53.85 30.20 42.39
CA GLY A 2 -53.09 31.18 41.62
C GLY A 2 -53.48 32.63 41.93
N CYS A 3 -52.63 33.56 41.47
CA CYS A 3 -52.86 34.96 41.05
C CYS A 3 -51.45 35.50 40.69
N GLY A 4 -51.11 35.99 39.49
CA GLY A 4 -51.67 37.10 38.69
C GLY A 4 -51.05 38.43 39.18
N GLN A 5 -50.50 39.40 38.42
CA GLN A 5 -50.40 39.76 36.99
C GLN A 5 -49.29 40.85 36.81
N GLN A 6 -48.85 41.12 35.57
CA GLN A 6 -47.80 42.07 35.07
C GLN A 6 -48.29 43.56 35.01
N PRO A 7 -47.78 44.57 34.20
CA PRO A 7 -46.58 44.74 33.31
C PRO A 7 -45.94 46.19 33.23
N GLY A 8 -44.91 46.38 32.37
CA GLY A 8 -44.53 47.66 31.70
C GLY A 8 -43.05 48.09 31.89
N ARG A 9 -42.24 48.56 30.92
CA ARG A 9 -42.40 49.21 29.59
C ARG A 9 -41.13 49.04 28.73
N MET A 10 -41.26 49.22 27.40
CA MET A 10 -40.19 49.22 26.38
C MET A 10 -39.49 50.59 26.16
N ARG A 11 -38.15 50.51 25.95
CA ARG A 11 -37.22 51.16 24.97
C ARG A 11 -37.12 52.70 24.82
N PRO A 12 -35.90 53.22 24.50
CA PRO A 12 -35.49 53.40 23.10
C PRO A 12 -34.04 52.97 22.74
N ARG A 13 -33.73 52.99 21.44
CA ARG A 13 -32.50 52.53 20.74
C ARG A 13 -31.51 53.68 20.44
N ALA A 14 -30.20 53.34 20.50
CA ALA A 14 -29.02 53.72 19.66
C ALA A 14 -28.56 55.20 19.57
N PRO A 15 -27.23 55.51 19.39
CA PRO A 15 -26.47 55.16 18.17
C PRO A 15 -25.04 54.60 18.37
N ALA A 16 -24.48 54.14 17.26
CA ALA A 16 -23.18 53.50 17.05
C ALA A 16 -22.00 54.49 16.94
N ALA A 17 -20.78 54.07 17.32
CA ALA A 17 -19.55 54.13 16.51
C ALA A 17 -18.25 53.98 17.36
N ALA A 18 -17.24 53.39 16.71
CA ALA A 18 -15.81 53.48 17.01
C ALA A 18 -15.23 52.69 18.21
N ARG A 19 -14.87 51.42 17.96
CA ARG A 19 -13.63 50.83 18.51
C ARG A 19 -12.91 50.00 17.43
N ARG A 20 -12.27 50.72 16.50
CA ARG A 20 -11.04 50.28 15.84
C ARG A 20 -9.86 50.77 16.70
N ASP A 21 -8.71 50.13 16.54
CA ASP A 21 -7.40 50.48 17.12
C ASP A 21 -7.10 50.12 18.59
N VAL A 22 -6.93 48.81 18.85
CA VAL A 22 -5.89 48.32 19.79
C VAL A 22 -5.29 47.00 19.28
N ARG A 23 -4.85 46.91 18.02
CA ARG A 23 -3.98 45.79 17.52
C ARG A 23 -3.03 46.22 16.39
N ARG A 24 -2.51 47.47 16.44
CA ARG A 24 -1.48 47.98 15.50
C ARG A 24 -0.19 48.49 16.17
N SER A 25 -0.11 48.50 17.50
CA SER A 25 1.04 49.06 18.22
C SER A 25 2.12 48.05 18.64
N HIS A 26 1.88 46.74 18.52
CA HIS A 26 2.89 45.71 18.84
C HIS A 26 3.71 45.27 17.61
N TRP A 27 3.18 45.41 16.39
CA TRP A 27 3.88 45.00 15.17
C TRP A 27 4.89 46.03 14.64
N ARG A 28 4.78 47.31 15.00
CA ARG A 28 5.75 48.35 14.58
C ARG A 28 7.04 48.39 15.39
N ARG A 29 7.12 47.75 16.57
CA ARG A 29 8.36 47.70 17.37
C ARG A 29 9.26 46.50 17.05
N LEU A 30 8.74 45.46 16.41
CA LEU A 30 9.53 44.29 15.99
C LEU A 30 10.10 44.42 14.57
N GLN A 31 9.56 45.32 13.73
CA GLN A 31 10.10 45.60 12.40
C GLN A 31 11.25 46.62 12.39
N GLN A 32 11.51 47.34 13.48
CA GLN A 32 12.57 48.35 13.53
C GLN A 32 13.92 47.80 14.05
N SER A 33 13.96 46.57 14.56
CA SER A 33 15.18 45.90 15.04
C SER A 33 15.78 44.90 14.05
N LEU A 34 15.18 44.68 12.88
CA LEU A 34 15.63 43.70 11.88
C LEU A 34 16.11 44.33 10.56
N GLN A 35 16.29 45.67 10.52
CA GLN A 35 16.70 46.39 9.30
C GLN A 35 18.14 46.92 9.31
N LEU A 36 19.01 46.45 10.20
CA LEU A 36 20.44 46.78 10.16
C LEU A 36 21.26 45.50 10.27
N GLN A 37 21.50 44.85 9.13
CA GLN A 37 22.81 44.32 8.68
C GLN A 37 22.59 43.36 7.50
N GLU A 38 22.50 43.92 6.30
CA GLU A 38 22.82 43.18 5.08
C GLU A 38 24.26 43.54 4.66
N LYS A 39 25.14 42.53 4.64
CA LYS A 39 26.25 42.43 3.67
C LYS A 39 26.47 40.96 3.30
N PRO A 40 26.82 40.65 2.04
CA PRO A 40 26.63 39.33 1.46
C PRO A 40 27.83 38.42 1.72
N SER A 41 27.57 37.20 2.19
CA SER A 41 28.56 36.11 2.22
C SER A 41 28.24 35.11 1.11
N ARG A 42 29.24 34.84 0.26
CA ARG A 42 29.18 33.87 -0.86
C ARG A 42 28.86 32.45 -0.34
N PRO A 43 28.20 31.60 -1.14
CA PRO A 43 27.87 30.25 -0.72
C PRO A 43 29.14 29.38 -0.63
N ALA A 44 29.43 28.88 0.57
CA ALA A 44 30.36 27.77 0.74
C ALA A 44 29.68 26.50 0.22
N HIS A 45 30.35 25.81 -0.70
CA HIS A 45 29.95 24.52 -1.22
C HIS A 45 29.83 23.51 -0.08
N VAL A 46 28.61 23.09 0.26
CA VAL A 46 28.38 21.89 1.07
C VAL A 46 28.53 20.71 0.11
N ALA A 47 29.70 20.07 0.13
CA ALA A 47 29.90 18.79 -0.51
C ALA A 47 29.04 17.75 0.22
N SER A 48 28.03 17.21 -0.47
CA SER A 48 27.33 16.00 -0.03
C SER A 48 28.28 14.81 -0.14
N LEU A 49 28.55 14.18 1.00
CA LEU A 49 29.16 12.85 1.06
C LEU A 49 28.17 11.84 0.47
N VAL A 50 28.47 11.38 -0.74
CA VAL A 50 27.81 10.23 -1.37
C VAL A 50 28.46 8.96 -0.81
N PRO A 51 27.71 8.00 -0.23
CA PRO A 51 28.27 6.69 0.07
C PRO A 51 28.64 5.97 -1.23
N GLY A 52 29.91 5.59 -1.34
CA GLY A 52 30.55 5.13 -2.57
C GLY A 52 30.00 3.82 -3.14
N ARG A 53 30.09 3.73 -4.46
CA ARG A 53 30.10 2.48 -5.23
C ARG A 53 31.29 1.62 -4.81
N VAL A 54 31.05 0.34 -4.55
CA VAL A 54 32.08 -0.68 -4.55
C VAL A 54 32.49 -0.91 -6.01
N LEU A 55 33.70 -0.51 -6.38
CA LEU A 55 34.34 -0.99 -7.59
C LEU A 55 35.10 -2.26 -7.22
N THR A 56 34.75 -3.36 -7.89
CA THR A 56 35.50 -4.61 -7.86
C THR A 56 36.91 -4.37 -8.37
N GLY A 57 37.91 -4.72 -7.57
CA GLY A 57 39.32 -4.48 -7.88
C GLY A 57 39.83 -5.30 -9.06
N ASN A 58 40.91 -4.79 -9.64
CA ASN A 58 41.95 -5.58 -10.30
C ASN A 58 43.20 -4.70 -10.37
N ASP A 59 43.99 -4.66 -9.29
CA ASP A 59 45.44 -4.43 -9.40
C ASP A 59 46.16 -4.83 -8.09
N PRO A 60 47.14 -5.76 -8.12
CA PRO A 60 47.95 -6.11 -6.97
C PRO A 60 49.25 -5.30 -6.93
N ASP A 61 49.19 -3.96 -6.82
CA ASP A 61 50.36 -3.15 -6.47
C ASP A 61 49.98 -1.73 -6.04
N SER A 62 49.90 -1.49 -4.72
CA SER A 62 50.34 -0.20 -4.16
C SER A 62 50.38 -0.24 -2.63
N ARG A 63 51.59 0.01 -2.13
CA ARG A 63 51.96 0.12 -0.72
C ARG A 63 51.75 1.58 -0.26
N ILE A 64 51.15 1.72 0.93
CA ILE A 64 51.52 2.64 2.04
C ILE A 64 51.77 4.13 1.70
N LEU A 65 51.08 5.05 2.40
CA LEU A 65 51.74 6.10 3.20
C LEU A 65 50.83 6.76 4.25
N GLN A 66 51.41 6.89 5.45
CA GLN A 66 50.88 7.40 6.71
C GLN A 66 51.06 8.92 6.87
N LEU A 67 50.08 9.51 7.58
CA LEU A 67 50.13 10.53 8.67
C LEU A 67 50.92 11.85 8.54
N SER A 68 50.22 12.93 8.93
CA SER A 68 50.60 14.05 9.85
C SER A 68 49.79 15.29 9.44
N GLY A 69 49.29 16.24 10.24
CA GLY A 69 49.34 16.72 11.63
C GLY A 69 48.52 18.05 11.58
N GLY A 70 47.92 18.64 12.60
CA GLY A 70 48.16 18.71 14.04
C GLY A 70 46.94 19.31 14.79
N VAL A 71 46.74 18.95 16.07
CA VAL A 71 47.06 19.66 17.35
C VAL A 71 46.21 20.94 17.58
N GLY A 72 45.42 21.11 18.66
CA GLY A 72 45.32 20.31 19.89
C GLY A 72 44.29 20.74 20.97
N LEU A 73 44.43 20.07 22.13
CA LEU A 73 44.09 20.32 23.56
C LEU A 73 42.70 20.85 23.98
N ALA A 74 42.11 20.52 25.14
CA ALA A 74 41.99 19.34 26.02
C ALA A 74 41.13 19.80 27.23
N GLN A 75 40.06 19.09 27.62
CA GLN A 75 39.76 18.85 29.04
C GLN A 75 38.73 17.72 29.20
N ILE A 76 39.17 16.64 29.84
CA ILE A 76 38.36 15.51 30.28
C ILE A 76 38.14 15.67 31.79
N CYS A 77 36.92 15.46 32.28
CA CYS A 77 36.68 15.03 33.65
C CYS A 77 36.16 13.59 33.66
N ARG A 78 36.87 12.76 34.44
CA ARG A 78 36.65 11.35 34.83
C ARG A 78 35.36 11.24 35.68
N CYS A 79 34.65 10.12 35.88
CA CYS A 79 34.95 8.72 36.23
C CYS A 79 33.69 7.90 35.83
N GLN A 80 33.66 6.59 35.54
CA GLN A 80 34.19 5.41 36.22
C GLN A 80 34.40 4.26 35.21
N GLN A 81 35.44 3.45 35.43
CA GLN A 81 35.69 2.19 34.73
C GLN A 81 35.07 1.02 35.51
N VAL A 82 34.46 0.08 34.80
CA VAL A 82 34.14 -1.28 35.29
C VAL A 82 35.02 -2.26 34.51
N PRO A 83 35.69 -3.23 35.14
CA PRO A 83 36.61 -4.15 34.46
C PRO A 83 35.85 -5.20 33.64
N VAL A 84 36.29 -5.43 32.40
CA VAL A 84 35.87 -6.59 31.61
C VAL A 84 36.84 -7.73 31.87
N SER A 85 36.35 -8.77 32.55
CA SER A 85 37.05 -10.05 32.70
C SER A 85 36.93 -10.86 31.40
N ARG A 86 38.08 -11.26 30.85
CA ARG A 86 38.17 -12.29 29.80
C ARG A 86 37.88 -13.67 30.38
N PRO A 87 37.32 -14.57 29.57
CA PRO A 87 37.70 -15.97 29.66
C PRO A 87 38.37 -16.47 28.38
N ASP A 88 39.47 -17.19 28.59
CA ASP A 88 40.20 -18.00 27.64
C ASP A 88 39.36 -19.15 27.07
N ARG A 89 39.38 -19.34 25.74
CA ARG A 89 39.61 -20.62 25.02
C ARG A 89 39.31 -20.48 23.52
N PRO A 90 40.15 -21.01 22.61
CA PRO A 90 39.84 -21.10 21.20
C PRO A 90 38.93 -22.31 20.89
N PRO A 91 38.05 -22.24 19.89
CA PRO A 91 37.23 -23.38 19.49
C PRO A 91 38.08 -24.45 18.77
N GLN A 92 37.88 -25.70 19.18
CA GLN A 92 38.44 -26.89 18.56
C GLN A 92 37.89 -27.07 17.15
N ALA A 93 38.78 -27.31 16.20
CA ALA A 93 38.46 -27.74 14.85
C ALA A 93 37.84 -29.15 14.89
N LEU A 94 36.58 -29.26 14.48
CA LEU A 94 35.97 -30.54 14.12
C LEU A 94 36.46 -30.92 12.72
N HIS A 95 37.40 -31.85 12.66
CA HIS A 95 37.68 -32.63 11.47
C HIS A 95 36.47 -33.55 11.21
N LEU A 96 35.76 -33.30 10.11
CA LEU A 96 34.93 -34.30 9.45
C LEU A 96 35.62 -34.63 8.13
N GLY A 97 36.07 -35.88 8.05
CA GLY A 97 36.87 -36.41 6.94
C GLY A 97 36.12 -36.39 5.63
N GLU A 98 36.88 -36.07 4.59
CA GLU A 98 36.55 -36.31 3.19
C GLU A 98 36.36 -37.82 2.96
N GLN A 99 35.20 -38.21 2.42
CA GLN A 99 35.12 -39.39 1.58
C GLN A 99 34.61 -38.95 0.21
N GLN A 100 35.54 -38.97 -0.74
CA GLN A 100 35.29 -38.85 -2.17
C GLN A 100 34.54 -40.10 -2.65
N GLY A 101 33.24 -39.96 -2.92
CA GLY A 101 32.46 -40.93 -3.68
C GLY A 101 32.23 -40.38 -5.09
N GLN A 102 32.94 -40.96 -6.08
CA GLN A 102 32.70 -40.73 -7.50
C GLN A 102 31.28 -41.20 -7.87
N LEU A 103 30.44 -40.29 -8.34
CA LEU A 103 29.19 -40.59 -9.02
C LEU A 103 29.45 -40.57 -10.54
N PRO A 104 29.13 -41.62 -11.30
CA PRO A 104 29.28 -41.60 -12.75
C PRO A 104 28.15 -40.81 -13.43
N GLN A 105 28.55 -40.02 -14.43
CA GLN A 105 27.69 -39.37 -15.42
C GLN A 105 26.99 -40.42 -16.31
N PRO A 106 25.73 -40.24 -16.74
CA PRO A 106 25.18 -41.01 -17.84
C PRO A 106 25.39 -40.29 -19.17
N GLU A 107 26.14 -40.94 -20.05
CA GLU A 107 26.26 -40.60 -21.46
C GLU A 107 24.98 -40.98 -22.22
N SER A 108 24.60 -40.11 -23.15
CA SER A 108 23.55 -40.33 -24.15
C SER A 108 24.03 -41.24 -25.29
N LYS A 109 23.26 -42.27 -25.65
CA LYS A 109 23.15 -42.78 -27.05
C LYS A 109 21.93 -43.69 -27.21
N GLY A 110 21.26 -43.56 -28.36
CA GLY A 110 19.90 -44.06 -28.58
C GLY A 110 19.75 -45.40 -29.30
N LEU A 111 18.47 -45.71 -29.51
CA LEU A 111 17.79 -46.58 -30.48
C LEU A 111 17.87 -48.10 -30.31
N GLY A 112 16.69 -48.74 -30.29
CA GLY A 112 16.51 -50.17 -30.56
C GLY A 112 15.26 -50.78 -29.93
N GLU A 113 14.28 -51.11 -30.77
CA GLU A 113 12.96 -51.67 -30.50
C GLU A 113 12.95 -53.08 -29.88
N GLY A 114 11.84 -53.47 -29.24
CA GLY A 114 11.41 -54.88 -29.22
C GLY A 114 10.77 -55.44 -27.94
N GLN A 115 9.43 -55.41 -27.91
CA GLN A 115 8.52 -56.45 -27.40
C GLN A 115 8.39 -56.75 -25.88
N ASP A 116 7.36 -56.12 -25.31
CA ASP A 116 6.15 -56.72 -24.67
C ASP A 116 6.29 -57.93 -23.70
N ARG A 117 5.96 -57.68 -22.43
CA ARG A 117 5.12 -58.54 -21.56
C ARG A 117 4.72 -57.84 -20.24
N ASP A 118 3.44 -58.02 -19.91
CA ASP A 118 2.78 -57.92 -18.58
C ASP A 118 2.37 -56.55 -17.98
N ALA A 119 1.23 -56.09 -18.49
CA ALA A 119 -0.04 -55.88 -17.76
C ALA A 119 -0.01 -55.77 -16.22
N ARG A 120 -0.39 -54.57 -15.71
CA ARG A 120 -1.53 -54.28 -14.80
C ARG A 120 -1.21 -53.08 -13.89
N ARG A 121 -1.59 -51.88 -14.30
CA ARG A 121 -2.19 -50.81 -13.46
C ARG A 121 -2.51 -49.60 -14.32
N ARG A 122 -3.66 -48.96 -14.06
CA ARG A 122 -4.21 -47.70 -14.62
C ARG A 122 -5.20 -47.86 -15.78
N ALA A 123 -6.40 -48.32 -15.46
CA ALA A 123 -7.59 -48.07 -16.26
C ALA A 123 -8.14 -46.68 -15.92
N GLY A 124 -8.25 -45.79 -16.91
CA GLY A 124 -8.90 -44.48 -16.78
C GLY A 124 -8.56 -43.48 -17.88
N GLY A 125 -7.31 -43.46 -18.38
CA GLY A 125 -6.85 -42.45 -19.35
C GLY A 125 -6.78 -42.89 -20.82
N GLY A 126 -6.73 -44.20 -21.10
CA GLY A 126 -6.37 -44.70 -22.45
C GLY A 126 -7.47 -44.68 -23.50
N ARG A 127 -8.76 -44.59 -23.13
CA ARG A 127 -9.87 -44.64 -24.10
C ARG A 127 -10.13 -43.31 -24.81
N ALA A 128 -9.74 -42.18 -24.23
CA ALA A 128 -9.93 -40.87 -24.84
C ALA A 128 -8.89 -40.59 -25.93
N MET A 129 -7.62 -40.95 -25.68
CA MET A 129 -6.53 -40.76 -26.65
C MET A 129 -6.64 -41.70 -27.86
N ALA A 130 -7.02 -42.96 -27.64
CA ALA A 130 -7.20 -43.91 -28.74
C ALA A 130 -8.36 -43.56 -29.70
N LEU A 131 -9.35 -42.77 -29.24
CA LEU A 131 -10.42 -42.27 -30.10
C LEU A 131 -9.98 -41.07 -30.94
N ILE A 132 -9.03 -40.27 -30.43
CA ILE A 132 -8.47 -39.11 -31.12
C ILE A 132 -7.54 -39.58 -32.25
N ASP A 133 -6.67 -40.56 -31.98
CA ASP A 133 -5.73 -41.08 -32.97
C ASP A 133 -6.40 -41.92 -34.07
N ALA A 134 -7.54 -42.58 -33.77
CA ALA A 134 -8.27 -43.37 -34.76
C ALA A 134 -9.10 -42.52 -35.76
N LEU A 135 -9.26 -41.23 -35.50
CA LEU A 135 -10.08 -40.33 -36.33
C LEU A 135 -9.27 -39.36 -37.20
N ASP A 136 -7.94 -39.30 -37.05
CA ASP A 136 -7.06 -38.46 -37.88
C ASP A 136 -5.61 -38.98 -37.92
N PRO A 137 -5.19 -39.72 -38.96
CA PRO A 137 -3.81 -40.21 -39.07
C PRO A 137 -2.85 -39.16 -39.68
N LEU A 138 -3.29 -37.94 -40.01
CA LEU A 138 -2.47 -36.96 -40.74
C LEU A 138 -2.36 -35.56 -40.08
N GLY A 139 -3.00 -35.34 -38.93
CA GLY A 139 -2.64 -34.24 -38.04
C GLY A 139 -3.04 -32.84 -38.53
N ASP A 140 -4.27 -32.68 -39.03
CA ASP A 140 -4.79 -31.37 -39.43
C ASP A 140 -6.28 -31.24 -39.10
N VAL A 141 -6.59 -30.82 -37.87
CA VAL A 141 -7.93 -30.31 -37.54
C VAL A 141 -7.80 -29.01 -36.75
N THR A 142 -8.18 -27.92 -37.41
CA THR A 142 -8.39 -26.60 -36.81
C THR A 142 -9.50 -26.63 -35.74
N VAL A 143 -9.28 -25.86 -34.67
CA VAL A 143 -10.09 -25.73 -33.43
C VAL A 143 -11.62 -25.54 -33.67
N ASP A 144 -12.03 -25.17 -34.89
CA ASP A 144 -13.43 -24.92 -35.26
C ASP A 144 -14.30 -26.19 -35.36
N ARG A 145 -13.71 -27.38 -35.56
CA ARG A 145 -14.49 -28.64 -35.69
C ARG A 145 -14.91 -29.26 -34.35
N ILE A 146 -14.11 -29.09 -33.29
CA ILE A 146 -14.47 -29.55 -31.94
C ILE A 146 -15.63 -28.72 -31.38
N GLY A 147 -15.64 -27.41 -31.63
CA GLY A 147 -16.75 -26.54 -31.24
C GLY A 147 -18.10 -26.97 -31.85
N LYS A 148 -18.09 -27.39 -33.13
CA LYS A 148 -19.30 -27.86 -33.83
C LYS A 148 -19.77 -29.24 -33.35
N LEU A 149 -18.86 -30.13 -32.97
CA LEU A 149 -19.19 -31.45 -32.41
C LEU A 149 -19.76 -31.37 -30.98
N VAL A 150 -19.29 -30.42 -30.18
CA VAL A 150 -19.83 -30.15 -28.83
C VAL A 150 -21.21 -29.49 -28.92
N ALA A 151 -21.40 -28.54 -29.83
CA ALA A 151 -22.69 -27.89 -30.06
C ALA A 151 -23.76 -28.89 -30.55
N GLY A 152 -23.42 -29.77 -31.51
CA GLY A 152 -24.36 -30.77 -32.03
C GLY A 152 -24.75 -31.87 -31.03
N ARG A 153 -23.92 -32.15 -30.01
CA ARG A 153 -24.26 -33.08 -28.92
C ARG A 153 -25.17 -32.48 -27.86
N LEU A 154 -25.11 -31.16 -27.66
CA LEU A 154 -26.01 -30.46 -26.72
C LEU A 154 -27.44 -30.40 -27.28
N GLU A 155 -27.61 -30.14 -28.58
CA GLU A 155 -28.93 -30.17 -29.23
C GLU A 155 -29.58 -31.58 -29.20
N GLN A 156 -28.80 -32.65 -29.38
CA GLN A 156 -29.32 -34.02 -29.28
C GLN A 156 -29.68 -34.43 -27.84
N ALA A 157 -28.99 -33.89 -26.82
CA ALA A 157 -29.28 -34.17 -25.42
C ALA A 157 -30.54 -33.45 -24.90
N GLU A 158 -30.93 -32.32 -25.51
CA GLU A 158 -32.18 -31.62 -25.19
C GLU A 158 -33.43 -32.28 -25.81
N LEU A 159 -33.28 -33.02 -26.91
CA LEU A 159 -34.35 -33.76 -27.58
C LEU A 159 -34.66 -35.13 -26.95
N GLU A 160 -33.69 -35.74 -26.27
CA GLU A 160 -33.85 -37.00 -25.55
C GLU A 160 -33.90 -36.72 -24.04
N GLY A 161 -35.11 -36.48 -23.51
CA GLY A 161 -35.38 -36.13 -22.11
C GLY A 161 -34.80 -37.08 -21.05
N ARG A 162 -33.49 -37.04 -20.85
CA ARG A 162 -32.77 -37.59 -19.72
C ARG A 162 -32.66 -36.48 -18.71
N HIS A 163 -33.17 -36.72 -17.51
CA HIS A 163 -32.96 -35.89 -16.33
C HIS A 163 -31.47 -35.60 -16.17
N LEU A 164 -31.02 -34.44 -16.66
CA LEU A 164 -29.78 -33.84 -16.21
C LEU A 164 -29.98 -33.57 -14.72
N PRO A 165 -29.00 -33.91 -13.86
CA PRO A 165 -29.10 -33.60 -12.44
C PRO A 165 -29.44 -32.11 -12.31
N HIS A 166 -30.49 -31.81 -11.56
CA HIS A 166 -30.81 -30.44 -11.17
C HIS A 166 -29.53 -29.81 -10.63
N TYR A 167 -28.92 -28.92 -11.43
CA TYR A 167 -27.97 -27.96 -10.91
C TYR A 167 -28.78 -27.07 -9.98
N SER A 168 -28.83 -27.43 -8.69
CA SER A 168 -29.02 -26.43 -7.64
C SER A 168 -28.00 -25.34 -7.95
N PRO A 169 -28.40 -24.07 -8.13
CA PRO A 169 -27.43 -23.00 -8.25
C PRO A 169 -26.60 -23.02 -6.96
N MET A 170 -25.38 -23.56 -7.04
CA MET A 170 -24.40 -23.40 -5.97
C MET A 170 -24.37 -21.92 -5.65
N ALA A 171 -24.49 -21.57 -4.38
CA ALA A 171 -24.25 -20.20 -3.93
C ALA A 171 -22.92 -19.75 -4.56
N LEU A 172 -22.98 -18.72 -5.40
CA LEU A 172 -21.80 -18.18 -6.05
C LEU A 172 -20.90 -17.66 -4.93
N HIS A 173 -19.77 -18.31 -4.67
CA HIS A 173 -18.80 -17.79 -3.71
C HIS A 173 -18.29 -16.44 -4.24
N PRO A 174 -18.39 -15.34 -3.47
CA PRO A 174 -17.90 -14.04 -3.91
C PRO A 174 -16.43 -14.14 -4.35
N PRO A 175 -16.00 -13.51 -5.47
CA PRO A 175 -14.60 -13.53 -5.90
C PRO A 175 -13.61 -12.98 -4.85
N SER A 176 -14.12 -12.23 -3.87
CA SER A 176 -13.36 -11.68 -2.75
C SER A 176 -13.44 -12.52 -1.46
N GLY A 177 -13.97 -13.75 -1.54
CA GLY A 177 -14.08 -14.69 -0.42
C GLY A 177 -15.17 -14.31 0.59
N GLU A 178 -15.00 -14.73 1.84
CA GLU A 178 -15.93 -14.37 2.92
C GLU A 178 -16.12 -12.85 3.06
N GLN A 179 -17.35 -12.44 3.39
CA GLN A 179 -17.75 -11.04 3.55
C GLN A 179 -17.98 -10.75 5.03
N HIS A 180 -17.08 -10.03 5.68
CA HIS A 180 -17.17 -9.65 7.09
C HIS A 180 -17.86 -8.30 7.21
N ARG A 181 -19.17 -8.34 7.41
CA ARG A 181 -19.98 -7.15 7.66
C ARG A 181 -19.86 -6.72 9.12
N ILE A 182 -19.62 -5.43 9.34
CA ILE A 182 -19.68 -4.76 10.65
C ILE A 182 -20.65 -3.57 10.57
N SER A 183 -21.29 -3.24 11.68
CA SER A 183 -22.26 -2.15 11.79
C SER A 183 -22.25 -1.46 13.14
N LEU A 184 -22.55 -0.16 13.14
CA LEU A 184 -22.75 0.64 14.34
C LEU A 184 -23.72 1.79 14.04
N GLY A 185 -24.91 1.75 14.64
CA GLY A 185 -25.97 2.72 14.33
C GLY A 185 -26.32 2.71 12.83
N GLY A 186 -26.21 3.87 12.17
CA GLY A 186 -26.44 3.99 10.72
C GLY A 186 -25.25 3.59 9.84
N GLN A 187 -24.12 3.20 10.43
CA GLN A 187 -22.89 2.86 9.71
C GLN A 187 -22.82 1.37 9.40
N VAL A 188 -22.33 1.04 8.20
CA VAL A 188 -22.13 -0.33 7.75
C VAL A 188 -20.86 -0.39 6.92
N ALA A 189 -19.94 -1.29 7.27
CA ALA A 189 -18.77 -1.62 6.46
C ALA A 189 -18.70 -3.11 6.15
N VAL A 190 -18.04 -3.46 5.04
CA VAL A 190 -17.77 -4.85 4.66
C VAL A 190 -16.28 -5.00 4.35
N VAL A 191 -15.62 -5.87 5.10
CA VAL A 191 -14.23 -6.28 4.91
C VAL A 191 -14.21 -7.67 4.30
N THR A 192 -13.33 -7.91 3.34
CA THR A 192 -13.28 -9.14 2.55
C THR A 192 -12.16 -10.08 3.00
N GLU A 193 -12.35 -11.39 2.87
CA GLU A 193 -11.30 -12.39 3.13
C GLU A 193 -10.09 -12.15 2.23
N VAL A 194 -10.31 -11.99 0.93
CA VAL A 194 -9.24 -11.76 -0.04
C VAL A 194 -8.70 -10.34 0.14
N GLY A 195 -7.43 -10.24 0.51
CA GLY A 195 -6.71 -8.98 0.67
C GLY A 195 -7.05 -8.18 1.92
N ALA A 196 -7.90 -8.71 2.82
CA ALA A 196 -8.48 -7.95 3.94
C ALA A 196 -9.12 -6.63 3.46
N GLY A 197 -9.66 -6.59 2.24
CA GLY A 197 -10.04 -5.34 1.59
C GLY A 197 -11.33 -4.74 2.15
N LEU A 198 -11.34 -3.44 2.40
CA LEU A 198 -12.53 -2.66 2.76
C LEU A 198 -13.39 -2.40 1.51
N ARG A 199 -14.22 -3.37 1.16
CA ARG A 199 -15.03 -3.35 -0.08
C ARG A 199 -16.11 -2.29 -0.06
N CYS A 200 -16.76 -2.08 1.09
CA CYS A 200 -17.91 -1.19 1.22
C CYS A 200 -17.85 -0.44 2.55
N TYR A 201 -18.24 0.82 2.53
CA TYR A 201 -18.55 1.60 3.73
C TYR A 201 -19.65 2.61 3.43
N LYS A 202 -20.72 2.60 4.24
CA LYS A 202 -21.90 3.45 4.12
C LYS A 202 -22.26 4.03 5.48
N SER A 203 -22.89 5.21 5.48
CA SER A 203 -23.48 5.81 6.67
C SER A 203 -24.81 6.48 6.31
N GLY A 204 -25.91 5.92 6.84
CA GLY A 204 -27.25 6.31 6.44
C GLY A 204 -27.48 6.10 4.94
N GLU A 205 -27.85 7.16 4.23
CA GLU A 205 -28.06 7.14 2.77
C GLU A 205 -26.77 7.30 1.95
N TRP A 206 -25.65 7.66 2.59
CA TRP A 206 -24.42 7.99 1.89
C TRP A 206 -23.53 6.77 1.67
N GLU A 207 -23.12 6.58 0.42
CA GLU A 207 -22.00 5.71 0.07
C GLU A 207 -20.70 6.45 0.29
N ILE A 208 -19.99 6.09 1.37
CA ILE A 208 -18.74 6.75 1.78
C ILE A 208 -17.58 6.29 0.89
N LEU A 209 -17.62 5.03 0.44
CA LEU A 209 -16.62 4.48 -0.47
C LEU A 209 -17.22 4.11 -1.84
N ASP A 210 -16.49 4.46 -2.91
CA ASP A 210 -16.68 3.91 -4.26
C ASP A 210 -16.05 2.51 -4.32
N GLY A 211 -16.76 1.55 -3.72
CA GLY A 211 -16.39 0.15 -3.59
C GLY A 211 -16.62 -0.69 -4.85
N TYR A 212 -16.96 -1.97 -4.68
CA TYR A 212 -17.36 -2.86 -5.77
C TYR A 212 -18.43 -3.85 -5.30
N ARG A 213 -19.16 -4.44 -6.25
CA ARG A 213 -20.23 -5.38 -5.94
C ARG A 213 -19.66 -6.67 -5.37
N GLU A 214 -20.52 -7.44 -4.70
CA GLU A 214 -20.10 -8.68 -4.04
C GLU A 214 -19.68 -9.77 -5.03
N ASP A 215 -20.36 -9.81 -6.17
CA ASP A 215 -20.12 -10.73 -7.28
C ASP A 215 -19.02 -10.23 -8.25
N GLU A 216 -18.38 -9.08 -7.97
CA GLU A 216 -17.33 -8.51 -8.79
C GLU A 216 -15.94 -8.81 -8.22
N MET A 217 -14.98 -9.09 -9.11
CA MET A 217 -13.56 -9.06 -8.76
C MET A 217 -13.11 -7.61 -8.49
N CYS A 218 -12.29 -7.42 -7.46
CA CYS A 218 -11.76 -6.10 -7.10
C CYS A 218 -10.93 -5.49 -8.25
N SER A 219 -11.41 -4.37 -8.79
CA SER A 219 -10.66 -3.54 -9.75
C SER A 219 -9.90 -2.43 -9.03
N ALA A 220 -8.79 -1.98 -9.62
CA ALA A 220 -8.03 -0.79 -9.19
C ALA A 220 -7.69 -0.75 -7.67
N ALA A 221 -7.41 -1.90 -7.06
CA ALA A 221 -7.04 -2.01 -5.64
C ALA A 221 -8.03 -1.38 -4.64
N ARG A 222 -9.31 -1.21 -5.01
CA ARG A 222 -10.34 -0.57 -4.16
C ARG A 222 -10.40 -1.18 -2.77
N GLY A 223 -10.07 -0.37 -1.76
CA GLY A 223 -10.11 -0.75 -0.35
C GLY A 223 -9.00 -1.72 0.08
N ALA A 224 -8.03 -2.03 -0.79
CA ALA A 224 -6.97 -2.99 -0.49
C ALA A 224 -5.96 -2.42 0.51
N ALA A 225 -5.43 -3.31 1.36
CA ALA A 225 -4.20 -3.08 2.09
C ALA A 225 -2.99 -3.27 1.16
N LEU A 226 -2.01 -2.37 1.24
CA LEU A 226 -0.83 -2.31 0.38
C LEU A 226 0.41 -2.66 1.21
N LEU A 227 0.68 -3.96 1.35
CA LEU A 227 1.69 -4.51 2.27
C LEU A 227 2.54 -5.56 1.55
N PRO A 228 3.87 -5.65 1.79
CA PRO A 228 4.68 -4.88 2.74
C PRO A 228 5.35 -3.64 2.11
N TRP A 229 4.83 -3.16 0.99
CA TRP A 229 5.13 -1.82 0.47
C TRP A 229 3.90 -1.25 -0.23
N PRO A 230 3.61 0.05 -0.04
CA PRO A 230 2.62 0.72 -0.85
C PRO A 230 3.19 1.10 -2.22
N ASN A 231 2.28 1.29 -3.17
CA ASN A 231 2.58 1.78 -4.50
C ASN A 231 3.70 0.98 -5.21
N ARG A 232 4.46 1.61 -6.12
CA ARG A 232 5.40 0.93 -7.02
C ARG A 232 6.71 0.52 -6.35
N LEU A 233 7.28 -0.55 -6.85
CA LEU A 233 8.68 -0.95 -6.76
C LEU A 233 9.19 -1.05 -8.20
N GLU A 234 10.12 -0.16 -8.53
CA GLU A 234 10.70 -0.05 -9.86
C GLU A 234 11.43 -1.34 -10.25
N ASP A 235 11.12 -1.86 -11.44
CA ASP A 235 11.67 -3.11 -12.00
C ASP A 235 11.43 -4.35 -11.10
N GLY A 236 10.57 -4.24 -10.08
CA GLY A 236 10.41 -5.26 -9.07
C GLY A 236 11.69 -5.56 -8.28
N ARG A 237 12.72 -4.71 -8.34
CA ARG A 237 14.08 -5.01 -7.84
C ARG A 237 14.50 -4.05 -6.73
N TYR A 238 15.07 -4.60 -5.66
CA TYR A 238 15.65 -3.79 -4.58
C TYR A 238 16.89 -4.45 -3.98
N GLU A 239 17.65 -3.69 -3.23
CA GLU A 239 18.81 -4.17 -2.47
C GLU A 239 18.57 -3.94 -0.98
N PHE A 240 18.81 -4.98 -0.18
CA PHE A 240 18.70 -4.88 1.26
C PHE A 240 19.79 -5.72 1.91
N ARG A 241 20.59 -5.07 2.77
CA ARG A 241 21.73 -5.68 3.48
C ARG A 241 22.68 -6.46 2.56
N GLY A 242 23.07 -5.84 1.46
CA GLY A 242 24.02 -6.40 0.50
C GLY A 242 23.45 -7.50 -0.41
N HIS A 243 22.15 -7.81 -0.31
CA HIS A 243 21.49 -8.80 -1.15
C HIS A 243 20.53 -8.11 -2.11
N THR A 244 20.55 -8.53 -3.37
CA THR A 244 19.56 -8.13 -4.37
C THR A 244 18.37 -9.07 -4.34
N TYR A 245 17.17 -8.50 -4.38
CA TYR A 245 15.91 -9.24 -4.46
C TYR A 245 15.13 -8.83 -5.70
N GLN A 246 14.40 -9.80 -6.28
CA GLN A 246 13.55 -9.63 -7.47
C GLN A 246 12.15 -10.17 -7.20
N THR A 247 11.16 -9.29 -7.24
CA THR A 247 9.73 -9.60 -7.14
C THR A 247 9.10 -9.80 -8.52
N ALA A 248 7.93 -10.42 -8.56
CA ALA A 248 7.13 -10.50 -9.79
C ALA A 248 6.61 -9.12 -10.19
N LEU A 249 6.58 -8.85 -11.50
CA LEU A 249 6.01 -7.62 -12.03
C LEU A 249 4.49 -7.74 -12.10
N THR A 250 3.81 -7.01 -11.22
CA THR A 250 2.34 -6.95 -11.16
C THR A 250 1.74 -5.75 -11.90
N GLU A 251 2.59 -4.88 -12.45
CA GLU A 251 2.27 -3.84 -13.44
C GLU A 251 3.23 -3.99 -14.64
N PRO A 252 3.09 -5.05 -15.46
CA PRO A 252 4.06 -5.38 -16.52
C PRO A 252 4.25 -4.28 -17.55
N GLU A 253 3.19 -3.54 -17.91
CA GLU A 253 3.23 -2.48 -18.93
C GLU A 253 4.12 -1.32 -18.53
N ARG A 254 4.34 -1.11 -17.22
CA ARG A 254 5.25 -0.10 -16.67
C ARG A 254 6.49 -0.72 -16.04
N HIS A 255 6.66 -2.03 -16.18
CA HIS A 255 7.80 -2.79 -15.68
C HIS A 255 7.98 -2.61 -14.15
N ASN A 256 6.89 -2.62 -13.38
CA ASN A 256 6.93 -2.44 -11.92
C ASN A 256 6.26 -3.61 -11.20
N ALA A 257 6.61 -3.79 -9.92
CA ALA A 257 5.74 -4.46 -8.96
C ALA A 257 4.96 -3.39 -8.18
N ILE A 258 3.65 -3.56 -8.01
CA ILE A 258 2.80 -2.53 -7.41
C ILE A 258 1.94 -3.10 -6.26
N HIS A 259 1.81 -2.33 -5.19
CA HIS A 259 0.91 -2.56 -4.06
C HIS A 259 1.20 -3.82 -3.23
N GLY A 260 2.47 -4.20 -3.11
CA GLY A 260 2.88 -5.27 -2.22
C GLY A 260 2.43 -6.65 -2.68
N LEU A 261 2.21 -7.52 -1.71
CA LEU A 261 2.03 -8.97 -1.89
C LEU A 261 0.67 -9.46 -1.40
N THR A 262 0.02 -8.72 -0.50
CA THR A 262 -1.10 -9.26 0.27
C THR A 262 -2.46 -9.06 -0.37
N ARG A 263 -2.57 -8.25 -1.42
CA ARG A 263 -3.84 -7.82 -2.04
C ARG A 263 -4.73 -8.99 -2.50
N TRP A 264 -4.12 -10.13 -2.86
CA TRP A 264 -4.82 -11.30 -3.38
C TRP A 264 -4.71 -12.52 -2.48
N MET A 265 -4.16 -12.37 -1.27
CA MET A 265 -4.02 -13.47 -0.31
C MET A 265 -5.30 -13.61 0.52
N ASN A 266 -5.60 -14.81 0.99
CA ASN A 266 -6.71 -15.04 1.91
C ASN A 266 -6.29 -14.68 3.34
N TRP A 267 -6.99 -13.73 3.94
CA TRP A 267 -6.82 -13.34 5.33
C TRP A 267 -7.86 -14.05 6.19
N ARG A 268 -7.50 -14.32 7.44
CA ARG A 268 -8.43 -14.91 8.40
C ARG A 268 -8.99 -13.84 9.32
N ALA A 269 -10.31 -13.77 9.47
CA ALA A 269 -10.89 -13.02 10.58
C ALA A 269 -10.53 -13.71 11.91
N VAL A 270 -9.70 -13.06 12.72
CA VAL A 270 -9.23 -13.57 14.03
C VAL A 270 -10.06 -13.03 15.19
N GLN A 271 -10.80 -11.93 14.97
CA GLN A 271 -11.83 -11.41 15.86
C GLN A 271 -13.00 -10.90 15.03
N ARG A 272 -14.23 -11.16 15.49
CA ARG A 272 -15.47 -10.67 14.88
C ARG A 272 -16.40 -10.20 16.00
N ASP A 273 -16.68 -8.91 16.00
CA ASP A 273 -17.68 -8.26 16.85
C ASP A 273 -18.71 -7.57 15.92
N GLU A 274 -19.76 -6.98 16.50
CA GLU A 274 -20.80 -6.29 15.70
C GLU A 274 -20.23 -5.08 14.94
N ASP A 275 -19.40 -4.27 15.59
CA ASP A 275 -18.84 -3.02 15.09
C ASP A 275 -17.37 -3.14 14.66
N ARG A 276 -16.79 -4.35 14.70
CA ARG A 276 -15.35 -4.57 14.52
C ARG A 276 -15.01 -5.91 13.92
N VAL A 277 -13.99 -5.93 13.06
CA VAL A 277 -13.36 -7.16 12.59
C VAL A 277 -11.84 -7.00 12.56
N GLN A 278 -11.13 -8.03 13.04
CA GLN A 278 -9.68 -8.11 12.89
C GLN A 278 -9.31 -9.16 11.86
N MET A 279 -8.57 -8.76 10.84
CA MET A 279 -8.06 -9.64 9.78
C MET A 279 -6.58 -9.95 10.06
N GLY A 280 -6.23 -11.22 10.18
CA GLY A 280 -4.87 -11.69 10.38
C GLY A 280 -4.32 -12.46 9.19
N LEU A 281 -3.04 -12.28 8.89
CA LEU A 281 -2.30 -13.03 7.87
C LEU A 281 -0.87 -13.28 8.35
N HIS A 282 -0.43 -14.55 8.28
CA HIS A 282 0.98 -14.87 8.36
C HIS A 282 1.55 -14.88 6.93
N LEU A 283 2.31 -13.85 6.58
CA LEU A 283 3.01 -13.78 5.30
C LEU A 283 4.30 -14.59 5.41
N HIS A 284 4.32 -15.75 4.74
CA HIS A 284 5.52 -16.56 4.61
C HIS A 284 6.53 -15.94 3.63
N PRO A 285 7.83 -16.28 3.76
CA PRO A 285 8.85 -15.91 2.79
C PRO A 285 8.46 -16.36 1.37
N GLN A 286 8.66 -15.50 0.39
CA GLN A 286 8.39 -15.81 -1.01
C GLN A 286 9.47 -15.21 -1.94
N PRO A 287 9.56 -15.65 -3.21
CA PRO A 287 10.52 -15.09 -4.15
C PRO A 287 10.46 -13.57 -4.21
N GLY A 288 11.63 -12.93 -4.07
CA GLY A 288 11.75 -11.48 -4.06
C GLY A 288 11.42 -10.79 -2.74
N TYR A 289 10.88 -11.48 -1.74
CA TYR A 289 10.69 -10.94 -0.40
C TYR A 289 10.77 -12.10 0.63
N PRO A 290 11.98 -12.58 0.96
CA PRO A 290 12.16 -13.78 1.78
C PRO A 290 12.10 -13.46 3.28
N PHE A 291 11.08 -12.73 3.71
CA PHE A 291 10.86 -12.35 5.11
C PHE A 291 9.51 -12.86 5.61
N SER A 292 9.44 -13.19 6.89
CA SER A 292 8.21 -13.63 7.56
C SER A 292 7.58 -12.49 8.36
N LEU A 293 6.30 -12.22 8.11
CA LEU A 293 5.54 -11.17 8.81
C LEU A 293 4.24 -11.75 9.39
N ASP A 294 3.97 -11.44 10.66
CA ASP A 294 2.61 -11.51 11.17
C ASP A 294 1.94 -10.16 10.94
N LEU A 295 0.89 -10.15 10.13
CA LEU A 295 0.11 -8.96 9.78
C LEU A 295 -1.26 -9.04 10.43
N LEU A 296 -1.73 -7.90 10.94
CA LEU A 296 -3.08 -7.76 11.47
C LEU A 296 -3.65 -6.40 11.09
N ILE A 297 -4.90 -6.37 10.61
CA ILE A 297 -5.64 -5.14 10.33
C ILE A 297 -6.93 -5.15 11.14
N ASP A 298 -7.08 -4.15 12.01
CA ASP A 298 -8.27 -3.88 12.81
C ASP A 298 -9.15 -2.88 12.09
N TYR A 299 -10.36 -3.28 11.70
CA TYR A 299 -11.40 -2.38 11.20
C TYR A 299 -12.44 -2.21 12.30
N ARG A 300 -12.67 -0.97 12.75
CA ARG A 300 -13.61 -0.66 13.82
C ARG A 300 -14.45 0.56 13.48
N LEU A 301 -15.77 0.42 13.56
CA LEU A 301 -16.70 1.54 13.52
C LEU A 301 -16.76 2.21 14.90
N THR A 302 -16.80 3.53 14.91
CA THR A 302 -16.94 4.38 16.09
C THR A 302 -18.08 5.37 15.84
N ALA A 303 -18.46 6.15 16.85
CA ALA A 303 -19.49 7.18 16.68
C ALA A 303 -19.14 8.19 15.57
N ASP A 304 -17.85 8.48 15.38
CA ASP A 304 -17.36 9.48 14.43
C ASP A 304 -17.07 8.92 13.03
N GLY A 305 -16.99 7.59 12.89
CA GLY A 305 -16.79 6.93 11.60
C GLY A 305 -15.97 5.64 11.68
N LEU A 306 -15.06 5.42 10.73
CA LEU A 306 -14.24 4.21 10.66
C LEU A 306 -12.82 4.48 11.14
N THR A 307 -12.28 3.60 11.99
CA THR A 307 -10.87 3.53 12.34
C THR A 307 -10.27 2.23 11.78
N VAL A 308 -9.08 2.35 11.19
CA VAL A 308 -8.30 1.23 10.66
C VAL A 308 -6.90 1.26 11.26
N GLU A 309 -6.50 0.19 11.94
CA GLU A 309 -5.15 0.02 12.49
C GLU A 309 -4.45 -1.15 11.83
N THR A 310 -3.23 -0.93 11.34
CA THR A 310 -2.36 -1.97 10.79
C THR A 310 -1.23 -2.28 11.75
N ARG A 311 -1.04 -3.56 12.07
CA ARG A 311 0.10 -4.07 12.81
C ARG A 311 0.91 -5.02 11.94
N ALA A 312 2.22 -4.90 12.01
CA ALA A 312 3.15 -5.80 11.35
C ALA A 312 4.26 -6.18 12.33
N ARG A 313 4.39 -7.47 12.60
CA ARG A 313 5.45 -8.00 13.46
C ARG A 313 6.43 -8.82 12.64
N ASN A 314 7.72 -8.53 12.78
CA ASN A 314 8.76 -9.36 12.21
C ASN A 314 8.82 -10.72 12.94
N ARG A 315 8.64 -11.81 12.18
CA ARG A 315 8.74 -13.20 12.69
C ARG A 315 9.98 -13.93 12.22
N GLY A 316 10.85 -13.24 11.48
CA GLY A 316 12.16 -13.72 11.09
C GLY A 316 13.20 -13.57 12.20
N THR A 317 14.35 -14.16 11.97
CA THR A 317 15.54 -14.05 12.85
C THR A 317 16.45 -12.89 12.48
N GLY A 318 16.17 -12.24 11.35
CA GLY A 318 16.86 -11.04 10.89
C GLY A 318 15.87 -9.92 10.62
N PRO A 319 16.35 -8.69 10.45
CA PRO A 319 15.49 -7.56 10.17
C PRO A 319 15.00 -7.58 8.73
N LEU A 320 13.88 -6.89 8.52
CA LEU A 320 13.20 -6.82 7.25
C LEU A 320 12.80 -5.39 6.89
N PRO A 321 12.77 -5.03 5.59
CA PRO A 321 12.26 -3.74 5.13
C PRO A 321 10.74 -3.76 5.00
N PHE A 322 10.05 -2.75 5.52
CA PHE A 322 8.59 -2.68 5.58
C PHE A 322 8.04 -1.27 5.31
N GLY A 323 6.92 -1.22 4.61
CA GLY A 323 6.05 -0.07 4.48
C GLY A 323 4.59 -0.50 4.40
N ALA A 324 3.68 0.41 4.74
CA ALA A 324 2.25 0.16 4.66
C ALA A 324 1.52 1.28 3.93
N GLY A 325 0.44 0.90 3.25
CA GLY A 325 -0.58 1.84 2.81
C GLY A 325 -1.93 1.18 2.64
N HIS A 326 -2.95 1.98 2.36
CA HIS A 326 -4.33 1.53 2.14
C HIS A 326 -4.92 2.30 0.98
N HIS A 327 -5.87 1.70 0.25
CA HIS A 327 -6.37 2.30 -0.99
C HIS A 327 -7.88 2.57 -0.99
N PRO A 328 -8.43 3.33 -0.02
CA PRO A 328 -9.84 3.69 -0.03
C PRO A 328 -10.14 4.70 -1.16
N TYR A 329 -11.26 4.50 -1.85
CA TYR A 329 -11.81 5.49 -2.79
C TYR A 329 -12.99 6.19 -2.14
N LEU A 330 -12.82 7.44 -1.71
CA LEU A 330 -13.88 8.18 -1.03
C LEU A 330 -14.86 8.79 -2.03
N ARG A 331 -16.14 8.83 -1.66
CA ARG A 331 -17.23 9.43 -2.44
C ARG A 331 -18.04 10.37 -1.55
N VAL A 332 -18.40 11.54 -2.08
CA VAL A 332 -19.17 12.57 -1.35
C VAL A 332 -20.53 12.85 -1.97
N GLY A 333 -21.21 11.80 -2.43
CA GLY A 333 -22.55 11.91 -3.01
C GLY A 333 -22.64 12.52 -4.41
N THR A 334 -21.54 13.02 -4.97
CA THR A 334 -21.47 13.46 -6.36
C THR A 334 -21.47 12.27 -7.33
N GLU A 335 -21.85 12.50 -8.59
CA GLU A 335 -21.70 11.48 -9.64
C GLU A 335 -20.21 11.29 -10.00
N LEU A 336 -19.50 12.41 -10.18
CA LEU A 336 -18.06 12.47 -10.42
C LEU A 336 -17.38 13.36 -9.36
N ILE A 337 -16.10 13.13 -9.10
CA ILE A 337 -15.33 13.89 -8.11
C ILE A 337 -14.99 15.32 -8.54
N ASP A 338 -15.21 15.69 -9.81
CA ASP A 338 -14.85 16.98 -10.40
C ASP A 338 -15.39 18.17 -9.60
N GLU A 339 -16.62 18.05 -9.08
CA GLU A 339 -17.27 19.10 -8.29
C GLU A 339 -16.99 18.98 -6.78
N ALA A 340 -16.36 17.89 -6.33
CA ALA A 340 -16.03 17.69 -4.93
C ALA A 340 -14.91 18.67 -4.52
N PHE A 341 -15.03 19.21 -3.31
CA PHE A 341 -14.02 20.10 -2.74
C PHE A 341 -12.98 19.27 -2.00
N LEU A 342 -11.73 19.33 -2.46
CA LEU A 342 -10.60 18.62 -1.90
C LEU A 342 -9.68 19.59 -1.15
N ARG A 343 -9.21 19.19 0.02
CA ARG A 343 -8.08 19.81 0.73
C ARG A 343 -7.05 18.74 1.08
N VAL A 344 -5.81 18.96 0.67
CA VAL A 344 -4.64 18.14 0.99
C VAL A 344 -3.62 19.06 1.69
N PRO A 345 -3.50 19.03 3.03
CA PRO A 345 -2.51 19.81 3.77
C PRO A 345 -1.10 19.26 3.57
N ALA A 346 -0.52 19.47 2.38
CA ALA A 346 0.81 19.00 2.01
C ALA A 346 1.55 20.06 1.20
N LEU A 347 2.83 20.29 1.52
CA LEU A 347 3.63 21.32 0.86
C LEU A 347 4.28 20.85 -0.45
N LEU A 348 4.47 19.53 -0.60
CA LEU A 348 5.25 18.94 -1.66
C LEU A 348 4.49 17.82 -2.37
N ARG A 349 4.83 17.60 -3.64
CA ARG A 349 4.55 16.36 -4.36
C ARG A 349 5.85 15.71 -4.82
N LEU A 350 5.83 14.40 -4.94
CA LEU A 350 6.93 13.65 -5.55
C LEU A 350 6.79 13.71 -7.08
N GLU A 351 7.85 14.12 -7.75
CA GLU A 351 7.91 14.08 -9.20
C GLU A 351 8.16 12.64 -9.66
N VAL A 352 7.49 12.24 -10.74
CA VAL A 352 7.59 10.90 -11.32
C VAL A 352 8.01 10.95 -12.78
N ASP A 353 8.60 9.84 -13.26
CA ASP A 353 8.92 9.61 -14.67
C ASP A 353 7.70 9.08 -15.46
N GLU A 354 7.91 8.70 -16.72
CA GLU A 354 6.87 8.18 -17.62
C GLU A 354 6.29 6.82 -17.17
N ARG A 355 7.03 6.09 -16.33
CA ARG A 355 6.60 4.82 -15.71
C ARG A 355 5.93 5.04 -14.34
N LEU A 356 5.75 6.31 -13.96
CA LEU A 356 5.23 6.77 -12.68
C LEU A 356 6.08 6.36 -11.46
N ASN A 357 7.39 6.17 -11.66
CA ASN A 357 8.35 5.97 -10.58
C ASN A 357 8.89 7.32 -10.10
N PRO A 358 9.09 7.54 -8.78
CA PRO A 358 9.66 8.79 -8.29
C PRO A 358 11.06 9.05 -8.83
N THR A 359 11.31 10.26 -9.32
CA THR A 359 12.62 10.69 -9.85
C THR A 359 13.63 11.05 -8.74
N GLY A 360 13.21 10.98 -7.47
CA GLY A 360 13.93 11.49 -6.31
C GLY A 360 13.75 13.00 -6.07
N ARG A 361 13.06 13.72 -6.95
CA ARG A 361 12.79 15.16 -6.80
C ARG A 361 11.42 15.41 -6.16
N ALA A 362 11.38 16.28 -5.16
CA ALA A 362 10.15 16.84 -4.63
C ALA A 362 9.88 18.24 -5.23
N ARG A 363 8.62 18.55 -5.51
CA ARG A 363 8.17 19.84 -6.07
C ARG A 363 7.19 20.50 -5.13
N ARG A 364 7.31 21.82 -4.95
CA ARG A 364 6.31 22.60 -4.23
C ARG A 364 4.97 22.52 -4.96
N VAL A 365 3.90 22.41 -4.20
CA VAL A 365 2.55 22.42 -4.76
C VAL A 365 2.03 23.84 -4.97
N GLU A 366 2.47 24.79 -4.13
CA GLU A 366 1.98 26.18 -4.12
C GLU A 366 2.02 26.84 -5.50
N GLY A 367 0.87 27.37 -5.93
CA GLY A 367 0.73 28.05 -7.22
C GLY A 367 0.73 27.13 -8.44
N THR A 368 0.61 25.81 -8.25
CA THR A 368 0.49 24.81 -9.32
C THR A 368 -0.90 24.17 -9.34
N PRO A 369 -1.28 23.43 -10.40
CA PRO A 369 -2.54 22.66 -10.41
C PRO A 369 -2.66 21.59 -9.31
N TYR A 370 -1.57 21.32 -8.58
CA TYR A 370 -1.52 20.36 -7.47
C TYR A 370 -1.71 21.05 -6.10
N ASP A 371 -1.98 22.36 -6.07
CA ASP A 371 -2.08 23.15 -4.84
C ASP A 371 -3.42 22.97 -4.13
N PHE A 372 -3.57 21.90 -3.35
CA PHE A 372 -4.76 21.65 -2.53
C PHE A 372 -4.57 22.04 -1.05
N LEU A 373 -3.63 22.95 -0.73
CA LEU A 373 -3.43 23.42 0.65
C LEU A 373 -4.70 24.03 1.26
N LYS A 374 -5.53 24.64 0.40
CA LYS A 374 -6.87 25.13 0.71
C LYS A 374 -7.90 24.29 -0.02
N ALA A 375 -9.08 24.14 0.60
CA ALA A 375 -10.20 23.44 -0.01
C ALA A 375 -10.62 24.13 -1.32
N GLN A 376 -10.69 23.36 -2.40
CA GLN A 376 -11.15 23.82 -3.73
C GLN A 376 -11.69 22.65 -4.54
N PRO A 377 -12.50 22.89 -5.60
CA PRO A 377 -12.95 21.83 -6.49
C PRO A 377 -11.78 21.03 -7.05
N VAL A 378 -11.92 19.70 -7.15
CA VAL A 378 -10.93 18.87 -7.86
C VAL A 378 -10.82 19.34 -9.31
N GLY A 379 -11.96 19.61 -9.96
CA GLY A 379 -12.03 19.99 -11.37
C GLY A 379 -11.40 18.94 -12.28
N GLY A 380 -11.01 19.34 -13.50
CA GLY A 380 -10.45 18.43 -14.50
C GLY A 380 -9.00 18.01 -14.26
N VAL A 381 -8.41 18.29 -13.10
CA VAL A 381 -7.02 17.86 -12.82
C VAL A 381 -6.96 16.34 -12.75
N LYS A 382 -5.86 15.80 -13.27
CA LYS A 382 -5.54 14.36 -13.20
C LYS A 382 -4.47 14.16 -12.17
N LEU A 383 -4.79 13.43 -11.12
CA LEU A 383 -3.87 13.09 -10.04
C LEU A 383 -3.66 11.58 -10.05
N ASP A 384 -2.40 11.21 -10.07
CA ASP A 384 -1.82 9.94 -9.61
C ASP A 384 -0.53 10.39 -8.92
N THR A 385 -0.71 11.10 -7.81
CA THR A 385 0.29 12.03 -7.25
C THR A 385 0.51 11.80 -5.77
N ALA A 386 1.74 11.40 -5.42
CA ALA A 386 2.16 11.25 -4.04
C ALA A 386 2.52 12.62 -3.46
N TYR A 387 1.80 13.02 -2.41
CA TYR A 387 2.07 14.21 -1.62
C TYR A 387 2.96 13.87 -0.43
N ALA A 388 3.82 14.82 -0.06
CA ALA A 388 4.77 14.76 1.03
C ALA A 388 4.87 16.12 1.74
N GLY A 389 5.60 16.19 2.85
CA GLY A 389 5.65 17.40 3.67
C GLY A 389 4.26 17.74 4.20
N LEU A 390 3.60 16.72 4.75
CA LEU A 390 2.26 16.82 5.32
C LEU A 390 2.26 17.79 6.51
N ILE A 391 1.20 18.56 6.65
CA ILE A 391 1.01 19.53 7.71
C ILE A 391 -0.01 18.93 8.69
N PRO A 392 0.45 18.32 9.80
CA PRO A 392 -0.45 17.87 10.83
C PRO A 392 -1.11 19.05 11.54
N ASP A 393 -2.27 18.82 12.12
CA ASP A 393 -2.91 19.76 13.03
C ASP A 393 -2.31 19.69 14.45
N THR A 394 -2.95 20.36 15.40
CA THR A 394 -2.49 20.47 16.78
C THR A 394 -2.48 19.13 17.53
N GLU A 395 -3.15 18.10 17.02
CA GLU A 395 -3.15 16.75 17.60
C GLU A 395 -2.06 15.87 16.96
N GLY A 396 -1.26 16.40 16.04
CA GLY A 396 -0.25 15.62 15.30
C GLY A 396 -0.85 14.72 14.22
N ILE A 397 -2.13 14.90 13.88
CA ILE A 397 -2.85 14.13 12.87
C ILE A 397 -2.89 14.93 11.57
N THR A 398 -2.72 14.27 10.43
CA THR A 398 -2.97 14.89 9.12
C THR A 398 -4.37 14.53 8.65
N ARG A 399 -5.18 15.51 8.25
CA ARG A 399 -6.57 15.32 7.79
C ARG A 399 -6.72 15.78 6.34
N ILE A 400 -7.04 14.85 5.45
CA ILE A 400 -7.42 15.14 4.06
C ILE A 400 -8.94 15.30 4.03
N GLU A 401 -9.44 16.41 3.49
CA GLU A 401 -10.88 16.69 3.47
C GLU A 401 -11.43 16.56 2.06
N LEU A 402 -12.58 15.90 1.94
CA LEU A 402 -13.36 15.81 0.71
C LEU A 402 -14.81 16.20 1.02
N GLY A 403 -15.37 17.17 0.31
CA GLY A 403 -16.72 17.66 0.58
C GLY A 403 -17.60 17.78 -0.65
N ALA A 404 -18.89 17.54 -0.49
CA ALA A 404 -19.89 17.81 -1.51
C ALA A 404 -19.99 19.34 -1.74
N PRO A 405 -20.20 19.80 -2.99
CA PRO A 405 -20.26 21.24 -3.31
C PRO A 405 -21.40 21.98 -2.59
N ASN A 406 -22.52 21.29 -2.34
CA ASN A 406 -23.68 21.81 -1.61
C ASN A 406 -23.53 21.71 -0.07
N GLY A 407 -22.44 21.11 0.43
CA GLY A 407 -22.19 20.89 1.85
C GLY A 407 -23.00 19.77 2.51
N SER A 408 -23.71 18.92 1.75
CA SER A 408 -24.53 17.84 2.31
C SER A 408 -23.73 16.71 2.97
N LEU A 409 -22.47 16.55 2.58
CA LEU A 409 -21.56 15.54 3.11
C LEU A 409 -20.12 16.08 3.12
N ARG A 410 -19.38 15.84 4.20
CA ARG A 410 -17.95 16.15 4.32
C ARG A 410 -17.23 14.99 4.96
N LEU A 411 -16.21 14.48 4.30
CA LEU A 411 -15.40 13.38 4.80
C LEU A 411 -14.02 13.89 5.17
N GLY A 412 -13.49 13.39 6.29
CA GLY A 412 -12.10 13.57 6.68
C GLY A 412 -11.39 12.23 6.68
N LEU A 413 -10.42 12.02 5.79
CA LEU A 413 -9.47 10.92 5.95
C LEU A 413 -8.34 11.40 6.87
N TRP A 414 -8.33 10.89 8.09
CA TRP A 414 -7.31 11.23 9.07
C TRP A 414 -6.21 10.18 9.09
N MET A 415 -4.98 10.62 9.29
CA MET A 415 -3.78 9.79 9.28
C MET A 415 -2.96 10.06 10.54
N GLY A 416 -2.69 9.01 11.31
CA GLY A 416 -1.76 9.10 12.44
C GLY A 416 -0.32 9.39 11.99
N PRO A 417 0.57 9.77 12.92
CA PRO A 417 1.91 10.29 12.62
C PRO A 417 2.84 9.30 11.91
N ALA A 418 2.52 8.01 11.90
CA ALA A 418 3.28 7.00 11.16
C ALA A 418 3.11 7.11 9.63
N TYR A 419 2.02 7.73 9.15
CA TYR A 419 1.76 8.00 7.75
C TYR A 419 2.41 9.33 7.36
N SER A 420 3.43 9.26 6.52
CA SER A 420 4.25 10.41 6.12
C SER A 420 3.97 10.90 4.71
N HIS A 421 3.19 10.13 3.94
CA HIS A 421 2.84 10.39 2.55
C HIS A 421 1.36 10.09 2.31
N VAL A 422 0.77 10.74 1.32
CA VAL A 422 -0.57 10.39 0.83
C VAL A 422 -0.58 10.36 -0.69
N MET A 423 -1.09 9.29 -1.31
CA MET A 423 -1.36 9.28 -2.75
C MET A 423 -2.76 9.81 -2.99
N ILE A 424 -2.89 10.77 -3.90
CA ILE A 424 -4.18 11.21 -4.40
C ILE A 424 -4.34 10.72 -5.82
N PHE A 425 -5.36 9.89 -6.05
CA PHE A 425 -5.66 9.28 -7.33
C PHE A 425 -7.08 9.60 -7.78
N THR A 426 -7.22 10.37 -8.86
CA THR A 426 -8.52 10.79 -9.41
C THR A 426 -9.20 9.70 -10.23
N GLY A 427 -8.58 8.54 -10.43
CA GLY A 427 -9.25 7.42 -11.09
C GLY A 427 -9.32 7.50 -12.62
N ASP A 428 -8.54 8.37 -13.27
CA ASP A 428 -8.62 8.62 -14.72
C ASP A 428 -8.25 7.41 -15.59
N THR A 429 -7.44 6.50 -15.05
CA THR A 429 -6.97 5.29 -15.76
C THR A 429 -7.76 4.04 -15.40
N VAL A 430 -8.76 4.15 -14.51
CA VAL A 430 -9.59 3.01 -14.09
C VAL A 430 -10.34 2.41 -15.28
N SER A 431 -10.40 1.07 -15.29
CA SER A 431 -11.20 0.27 -16.21
C SER A 431 -12.31 -0.45 -15.44
N PRO A 432 -13.55 -0.52 -15.97
CA PRO A 432 -13.99 0.10 -17.23
C PRO A 432 -14.09 1.64 -17.12
N ALA A 433 -14.12 2.32 -18.26
CA ALA A 433 -14.16 3.79 -18.32
C ALA A 433 -15.36 4.40 -17.57
N SER A 434 -16.47 3.67 -17.45
CA SER A 434 -17.66 4.06 -16.67
C SER A 434 -17.42 4.18 -15.16
N ARG A 435 -16.30 3.64 -14.65
CA ARG A 435 -15.88 3.72 -13.24
C ARG A 435 -14.84 4.81 -12.96
N ARG A 436 -14.40 5.55 -13.99
CA ARG A 436 -13.42 6.63 -13.82
C ARG A 436 -14.03 7.77 -13.02
N ARG A 437 -13.22 8.37 -12.13
CA ARG A 437 -13.55 9.59 -11.39
C ARG A 437 -14.84 9.54 -10.55
N ARG A 438 -15.38 8.34 -10.24
CA ARG A 438 -16.55 8.17 -9.36
C ARG A 438 -16.23 8.28 -7.87
N GLY A 439 -14.98 8.03 -7.51
CA GLY A 439 -14.43 8.23 -6.18
C GLY A 439 -12.98 8.67 -6.27
N LEU A 440 -12.50 9.32 -5.21
CA LEU A 440 -11.13 9.81 -5.10
C LEU A 440 -10.32 8.82 -4.26
N GLY A 441 -9.30 8.21 -4.85
CA GLY A 441 -8.30 7.44 -4.12
C GLY A 441 -7.53 8.38 -3.20
N ILE A 442 -7.63 8.17 -1.88
CA ILE A 442 -6.85 8.91 -0.88
C ILE A 442 -6.10 7.85 -0.09
N GLU A 443 -4.86 7.58 -0.48
CA GLU A 443 -4.10 6.44 0.02
C GLU A 443 -3.12 6.90 1.12
N PRO A 444 -3.41 6.68 2.41
CA PRO A 444 -2.43 6.93 3.45
C PRO A 444 -1.25 5.96 3.28
N MET A 445 -0.02 6.48 3.23
CA MET A 445 1.20 5.67 3.05
C MET A 445 2.27 6.03 4.10
N THR A 446 2.89 5.01 4.69
CA THR A 446 3.96 5.22 5.69
C THR A 446 5.28 5.59 5.06
N CYS A 447 5.44 5.30 3.77
CA CYS A 447 6.63 5.56 2.98
C CYS A 447 6.24 6.01 1.56
N ALA A 448 7.21 6.57 0.83
CA ALA A 448 7.00 6.99 -0.54
C ALA A 448 6.81 5.78 -1.49
N PRO A 449 6.26 5.97 -2.71
CA PRO A 449 6.46 5.00 -3.77
C PRO A 449 7.95 4.68 -3.97
N ASN A 450 8.26 3.46 -4.36
CA ASN A 450 9.61 2.94 -4.57
C ASN A 450 10.50 2.96 -3.31
N ALA A 451 9.90 2.96 -2.11
CA ALA A 451 10.63 3.04 -0.85
C ALA A 451 11.58 1.86 -0.59
N LEU A 452 11.27 0.65 -1.08
CA LEU A 452 12.20 -0.50 -0.94
C LEU A 452 13.54 -0.25 -1.64
N ARG A 453 13.56 0.55 -2.72
CA ARG A 453 14.77 0.92 -3.45
C ARG A 453 15.39 2.21 -2.93
N THR A 454 14.57 3.20 -2.58
CA THR A 454 15.03 4.55 -2.24
C THR A 454 15.27 4.77 -0.74
N GLY A 455 14.69 3.93 0.12
CA GLY A 455 14.67 4.10 1.57
C GLY A 455 13.74 5.20 2.08
N ASN A 456 13.05 5.96 1.22
CA ASN A 456 12.27 7.12 1.65
C ASN A 456 11.04 6.70 2.49
N GLY A 457 11.14 6.91 3.81
CA GLY A 457 10.14 6.51 4.79
C GLY A 457 10.08 5.00 5.04
N LEU A 458 10.97 4.21 4.43
CA LEU A 458 11.03 2.77 4.61
C LEU A 458 11.41 2.46 6.06
N ARG A 459 10.69 1.54 6.69
CA ARG A 459 11.03 1.03 8.02
C ARG A 459 11.85 -0.23 7.90
N VAL A 460 12.75 -0.43 8.85
CA VAL A 460 13.43 -1.71 9.05
C VAL A 460 12.97 -2.24 10.39
N LEU A 461 12.26 -3.37 10.39
CA LEU A 461 11.77 -4.00 11.62
C LEU A 461 12.80 -5.02 12.07
N GLU A 462 13.34 -4.85 13.28
CA GLU A 462 14.20 -5.84 13.92
C GLU A 462 13.40 -7.10 14.31
N PRO A 463 14.06 -8.25 14.57
CA PRO A 463 13.37 -9.47 15.02
C PRO A 463 12.42 -9.20 16.19
N ASP A 464 11.19 -9.72 16.09
CA ASP A 464 10.08 -9.50 17.03
C ASP A 464 9.59 -8.05 17.19
N GLU A 465 10.20 -7.07 16.52
CA GLU A 465 9.69 -5.71 16.49
C GLU A 465 8.30 -5.67 15.85
N THR A 466 7.41 -4.91 16.47
CA THR A 466 6.04 -4.68 15.99
C THR A 466 5.87 -3.23 15.60
N PHE A 467 5.53 -3.00 14.35
CA PHE A 467 5.06 -1.72 13.84
C PHE A 467 3.54 -1.61 14.01
N THR A 468 3.04 -0.40 14.32
CA THR A 468 1.61 -0.08 14.33
C THR A 468 1.37 1.29 13.69
N ALA A 469 0.33 1.40 12.87
CA ALA A 469 -0.14 2.67 12.32
C ALA A 469 -1.66 2.68 12.13
N SER A 470 -2.27 3.84 12.39
CA SER A 470 -3.72 4.00 12.33
C SER A 470 -4.13 5.18 11.46
N TRP A 471 -5.19 4.97 10.69
CA TRP A 471 -5.88 5.98 9.88
C TRP A 471 -7.38 5.76 10.02
N GLY A 472 -8.19 6.67 9.49
CA GLY A 472 -9.63 6.45 9.48
C GLY A 472 -10.38 7.48 8.67
N ILE A 473 -11.70 7.35 8.66
CA ILE A 473 -12.63 8.22 7.95
C ILE A 473 -13.63 8.77 8.96
N THR A 474 -13.65 10.09 9.12
CA THR A 474 -14.72 10.83 9.82
C THR A 474 -15.76 11.33 8.83
N ILE A 475 -17.03 11.36 9.25
CA ILE A 475 -18.20 11.70 8.41
C ILE A 475 -18.89 12.96 8.92
#